data_AF-T1I0L1-F1
#
_entry.id   AF-T1I0L1-F1
#
_cell.length_a   1.000
_cell.length_b   1.000
_cell.length_c   1.000
_cell.angle_alpha   90.00
_cell.angle_beta   90.00
_cell.angle_gamma   90.00
#
_symmetry.space_group_name_H-M   'P 1'
#
loop_
_entity.id
_entity.type
_entity.pdbx_description
1 polymer ?
#
loop_
_entity_poly.entity_id
_entity_poly.type
_entity_poly.pdbx_seq_one_letter_code
_entity_poly.pdbx_strand_id
1 'polypeptide(L)'
;MYSNQYARVILHSSIATADLMALPGVLLAAKVGPRRFLPVISIYIFCIGCGSMRLFLHILAQDQLTTLSEEKYLTVFNIVSITSELFASITVPLLVGISYFGKKSGYQLPFCLTLVMILIGSGALLIGTKYYSKKIGSLKFISKFYHCSLYSLRKKLGAMCRDEDTVPWLNYAYKKYDHKFVKKVKDFYYVAPLLIPMPIFWALYDQQVCYIILNY
;
A
#
# COMPACT_ATOMS: atom_id res chain seq x y z
N MET A 1 8.94 -21.40 7.63
CA MET A 1 9.64 -20.95 6.41
C MET A 1 8.68 -20.29 5.41
N TYR A 2 7.49 -20.87 5.18
CA TYR A 2 6.46 -20.33 4.28
C TYR A 2 5.95 -18.91 4.62
N SER A 3 5.72 -18.57 5.89
CA SER A 3 5.27 -17.22 6.32
C SER A 3 6.11 -16.05 5.79
N ASN A 4 7.39 -16.26 5.47
CA ASN A 4 8.32 -15.23 5.00
C ASN A 4 8.26 -14.99 3.48
N GLN A 5 7.73 -15.92 2.69
CA GLN A 5 7.52 -15.70 1.26
C GLN A 5 6.27 -14.86 1.01
N TYR A 6 5.18 -15.07 1.77
CA TYR A 6 3.96 -14.26 1.63
C TYR A 6 4.14 -12.82 2.06
N ALA A 7 4.87 -12.59 3.17
CA ALA A 7 5.23 -11.24 3.57
C ALA A 7 6.02 -10.55 2.45
N ARG A 8 6.92 -11.28 1.76
CA ARG A 8 7.66 -10.75 0.61
C ARG A 8 6.76 -10.46 -0.58
N VAL A 9 5.91 -11.37 -1.04
CA VAL A 9 5.08 -11.14 -2.25
C VAL A 9 4.01 -10.07 -2.01
N ILE A 10 3.40 -10.04 -0.82
CA ILE A 10 2.44 -8.99 -0.43
C ILE A 10 3.16 -7.64 -0.34
N LEU A 11 4.36 -7.59 0.23
CA LEU A 11 5.12 -6.35 0.38
C LEU A 11 5.73 -5.88 -0.97
N HIS A 12 6.18 -6.81 -1.82
CA HIS A 12 6.65 -6.54 -3.18
C HIS A 12 5.52 -5.98 -4.07
N SER A 13 4.32 -6.57 -4.02
CA SER A 13 3.17 -6.09 -4.79
C SER A 13 2.54 -4.82 -4.20
N SER A 14 2.64 -4.61 -2.88
CA SER A 14 2.15 -3.39 -2.20
C SER A 14 3.03 -2.18 -2.47
N ILE A 15 4.35 -2.36 -2.54
CA ILE A 15 5.30 -1.28 -2.85
C ILE A 15 5.20 -0.89 -4.33
N ALA A 16 5.18 -1.88 -5.23
CA ALA A 16 5.14 -1.69 -6.68
C ALA A 16 3.99 -0.82 -7.21
N THR A 17 2.89 -0.71 -6.46
CA THR A 17 1.65 -0.06 -6.93
C THR A 17 1.31 1.21 -6.17
N ALA A 18 1.83 1.38 -4.95
CA ALA A 18 1.76 2.65 -4.24
C ALA A 18 2.66 3.70 -4.90
N ASP A 19 3.79 3.26 -5.48
CA ASP A 19 4.75 4.12 -6.18
C ASP A 19 4.24 4.54 -7.58
N LEU A 20 3.58 3.62 -8.31
CA LEU A 20 3.04 3.82 -9.67
C LEU A 20 2.05 5.00 -9.77
N MET A 21 1.33 5.31 -8.67
CA MET A 21 0.36 6.41 -8.61
C MET A 21 0.95 7.72 -8.08
N ALA A 22 2.00 7.69 -7.26
CA ALA A 22 2.47 8.85 -6.52
C ALA A 22 3.43 9.73 -7.33
N LEU A 23 4.36 9.14 -8.06
CA LEU A 23 5.40 9.85 -8.81
C LEU A 23 4.85 10.72 -9.96
N PRO A 24 3.96 10.21 -10.85
CA PRO A 24 3.40 11.01 -11.94
C PRO A 24 2.54 12.17 -11.43
N GLY A 25 1.77 11.96 -10.34
CA GLY A 25 0.92 12.99 -9.74
C GLY A 25 1.72 14.13 -9.10
N VAL A 26 2.78 13.82 -8.37
CA VAL A 26 3.63 14.83 -7.73
C VAL A 26 4.39 15.67 -8.77
N LEU A 27 4.87 15.05 -9.85
CA LEU A 27 5.50 15.74 -10.98
C LEU A 27 4.52 16.67 -11.73
N LEU A 28 3.28 16.21 -11.94
CA LEU A 28 2.21 17.05 -12.50
C LEU A 28 1.93 18.27 -11.61
N ALA A 29 1.84 18.06 -10.29
CA ALA A 29 1.57 19.13 -9.34
C ALA A 29 2.73 20.15 -9.22
N ALA A 30 3.97 19.72 -9.46
CA ALA A 30 5.14 20.61 -9.55
C ALA A 30 5.10 21.53 -10.79
N LYS A 31 4.45 21.10 -11.88
CA LYS A 31 4.35 21.84 -13.15
C LYS A 31 3.19 22.86 -13.17
N VAL A 32 2.21 22.74 -12.27
CA VAL A 32 1.10 23.70 -12.13
C VAL A 32 1.61 25.01 -11.51
N GLY A 33 1.09 26.17 -11.95
CA GLY A 33 1.50 27.51 -11.50
C GLY A 33 1.20 27.84 -10.01
N PRO A 34 0.98 29.10 -9.62
CA PRO A 34 1.06 29.58 -8.22
C PRO A 34 0.08 28.97 -7.19
N ARG A 35 -0.80 28.03 -7.57
CA ARG A 35 -1.71 27.28 -6.68
C ARG A 35 -1.31 25.80 -6.52
N ARG A 36 -0.01 25.51 -6.38
CA ARG A 36 0.56 24.14 -6.30
C ARG A 36 0.05 23.31 -5.13
N PHE A 37 -0.31 23.94 -4.01
CA PHE A 37 -0.57 23.21 -2.77
C PHE A 37 -1.82 22.33 -2.81
N LEU A 38 -2.93 22.79 -3.40
CA LEU A 38 -4.17 22.03 -3.45
C LEU A 38 -4.04 20.69 -4.21
N PRO A 39 -3.50 20.64 -5.45
CA PRO A 39 -3.34 19.38 -6.16
C PRO A 39 -2.34 18.44 -5.47
N VAL A 40 -1.22 18.94 -4.94
CA VAL A 40 -0.26 18.11 -4.17
C VAL A 40 -0.94 17.44 -2.99
N ILE A 41 -1.69 18.21 -2.20
CA ILE A 41 -2.39 17.68 -1.01
C ILE A 41 -3.43 16.63 -1.43
N SER A 42 -4.20 16.89 -2.50
CA SER A 42 -5.21 15.94 -2.98
C SER A 42 -4.62 14.61 -3.43
N ILE A 43 -3.48 14.64 -4.13
CA ILE A 43 -2.77 13.46 -4.60
C ILE A 43 -2.24 12.66 -3.43
N TYR A 44 -1.68 13.34 -2.42
CA TYR A 44 -1.18 12.67 -1.21
C TYR A 44 -2.29 11.93 -0.45
N ILE A 45 -3.43 12.58 -0.24
CA ILE A 45 -4.61 11.96 0.41
C ILE A 45 -5.11 10.77 -0.40
N PHE A 46 -5.16 10.90 -1.73
CA PHE A 46 -5.60 9.85 -2.63
C PHE A 46 -4.66 8.62 -2.57
N CYS A 47 -3.35 8.82 -2.62
CA CYS A 47 -2.35 7.76 -2.49
C CYS A 47 -2.48 7.00 -1.16
N ILE A 48 -2.69 7.72 -0.04
CA ILE A 48 -2.93 7.09 1.27
C ILE A 48 -4.20 6.23 1.23
N GLY A 49 -5.28 6.75 0.63
CA GLY A 49 -6.54 6.02 0.46
C GLY A 49 -6.36 4.73 -0.32
N CYS A 50 -5.72 4.79 -1.49
CA CYS A 50 -5.44 3.62 -2.34
C CYS A 50 -4.55 2.59 -1.62
N GLY A 51 -3.48 3.02 -0.96
CA GLY A 51 -2.61 2.14 -0.17
C GLY A 51 -3.36 1.44 0.96
N SER A 52 -4.21 2.17 1.69
CA SER A 52 -5.01 1.62 2.79
C SER A 52 -6.03 0.60 2.31
N MET A 53 -6.75 0.90 1.22
CA MET A 53 -7.73 -0.02 0.62
C MET A 53 -7.08 -1.33 0.17
N ARG A 54 -5.88 -1.25 -0.42
CA ARG A 54 -5.14 -2.43 -0.87
C ARG A 54 -4.70 -3.32 0.31
N LEU A 55 -4.13 -2.73 1.36
CA LEU A 55 -3.74 -3.48 2.56
C LEU A 55 -4.94 -4.19 3.18
N PHE A 56 -6.10 -3.53 3.23
CA PHE A 56 -7.34 -4.14 3.70
C PHE A 56 -7.75 -5.35 2.85
N LEU A 57 -7.71 -5.24 1.52
CA LEU A 57 -8.06 -6.34 0.61
C LEU A 57 -7.13 -7.56 0.76
N HIS A 58 -5.82 -7.34 0.94
CA HIS A 58 -4.88 -8.44 1.18
C HIS A 58 -5.14 -9.15 2.51
N ILE A 59 -5.44 -8.42 3.58
CA ILE A 59 -5.80 -9.01 4.88
C ILE A 59 -7.09 -9.82 4.74
N LEU A 60 -8.11 -9.27 4.07
CA LEU A 60 -9.38 -9.94 3.83
C LEU A 60 -9.20 -11.23 3.01
N ALA A 61 -8.39 -11.18 1.96
CA ALA A 61 -8.05 -12.34 1.14
C ALA A 61 -7.26 -13.40 1.93
N GLN A 62 -6.30 -12.97 2.76
CA GLN A 62 -5.55 -13.86 3.65
C GLN A 62 -6.46 -14.61 4.62
N ASP A 63 -7.50 -13.95 5.13
CA ASP A 63 -8.48 -14.61 5.98
C ASP A 63 -9.28 -15.67 5.20
N GLN A 64 -9.55 -15.46 3.91
CA GLN A 64 -10.28 -16.41 3.06
C GLN A 64 -9.42 -17.56 2.50
N LEU A 65 -8.10 -17.41 2.44
CA LEU A 65 -7.15 -18.39 1.89
C LEU A 65 -7.14 -19.78 2.58
N THR A 66 -7.91 -19.99 3.64
CA THR A 66 -8.13 -21.34 4.20
C THR A 66 -8.89 -22.29 3.28
N THR A 67 -9.63 -21.79 2.29
CA THR A 67 -10.42 -22.61 1.35
C THR A 67 -9.77 -22.77 -0.02
N LEU A 68 -8.79 -21.93 -0.37
CA LEU A 68 -8.12 -21.91 -1.67
C LEU A 68 -6.62 -22.17 -1.52
N SER A 69 -6.02 -22.95 -2.42
CA SER A 69 -4.56 -23.08 -2.45
C SER A 69 -3.91 -21.73 -2.79
N GLU A 70 -2.90 -21.34 -2.01
CA GLU A 70 -2.26 -20.02 -2.07
C GLU A 70 -1.72 -19.66 -3.45
N GLU A 71 -1.16 -20.64 -4.17
CA GLU A 71 -0.64 -20.47 -5.53
C GLU A 71 -1.73 -20.07 -6.54
N LYS A 72 -2.94 -20.63 -6.38
CA LYS A 72 -4.07 -20.28 -7.24
C LYS A 72 -4.54 -18.86 -6.98
N TYR A 73 -4.56 -18.43 -5.71
CA TYR A 73 -4.90 -17.05 -5.38
C TYR A 73 -3.91 -16.06 -6.00
N LEU A 74 -2.60 -16.31 -5.86
CA LEU A 74 -1.57 -15.44 -6.44
C LEU A 74 -1.69 -15.38 -7.96
N THR A 75 -1.94 -16.51 -8.61
CA THR A 75 -2.10 -16.58 -10.07
C THR A 75 -3.33 -15.78 -10.53
N VAL A 76 -4.49 -16.00 -9.92
CA VAL A 76 -5.72 -15.28 -10.25
C VAL A 76 -5.57 -13.78 -9.99
N PHE A 77 -4.97 -13.41 -8.86
CA PHE A 77 -4.73 -12.02 -8.52
C PHE A 77 -3.83 -11.33 -9.54
N ASN A 78 -2.75 -11.99 -9.98
CA ASN A 78 -1.84 -11.44 -10.99
C ASN A 78 -2.53 -11.28 -12.35
N ILE A 79 -3.30 -12.27 -12.79
CA ILE A 79 -4.03 -12.21 -14.08
C ILE A 79 -5.03 -11.06 -14.07
N VAL A 80 -5.83 -10.93 -12.99
CA VAL A 80 -6.81 -9.85 -12.85
C VAL A 80 -6.12 -8.49 -12.81
N SER A 81 -5.00 -8.38 -12.09
CA SER A 81 -4.24 -7.13 -11.99
C SER A 81 -3.71 -6.69 -13.36
N ILE A 82 -3.03 -7.57 -14.09
CA ILE A 82 -2.48 -7.28 -15.42
C ILE A 82 -3.62 -6.90 -16.39
N THR A 83 -4.71 -7.64 -16.37
CA THR A 83 -5.86 -7.38 -17.25
C THR A 83 -6.50 -6.02 -16.94
N SER A 84 -6.62 -5.65 -15.66
CA SER A 84 -7.16 -4.35 -15.25
C SER A 84 -6.26 -3.18 -15.68
N GLU A 85 -4.94 -3.36 -15.64
CA GLU A 85 -3.97 -2.35 -16.07
C GLU A 85 -3.97 -2.16 -17.59
N LEU A 86 -4.08 -3.26 -18.35
CA LEU A 86 -4.26 -3.21 -19.80
C LEU A 86 -5.55 -2.49 -20.18
N PHE A 87 -6.65 -2.79 -19.49
CA PHE A 87 -7.93 -2.13 -19.71
C PHE A 87 -7.85 -0.61 -19.43
N ALA A 88 -7.21 -0.22 -18.33
CA ALA A 88 -7.00 1.18 -17.99
C ALA A 88 -6.12 1.90 -19.03
N SER A 89 -5.06 1.24 -19.52
CA SER A 89 -4.12 1.79 -20.50
C SER A 89 -4.78 2.10 -21.85
N ILE A 90 -5.82 1.35 -22.23
CA ILE A 90 -6.61 1.62 -23.44
C ILE A 90 -7.69 2.67 -23.17
N THR A 91 -8.39 2.53 -22.04
CA THR A 91 -9.59 3.34 -21.74
C THR A 91 -9.22 4.79 -21.41
N VAL A 92 -8.17 5.03 -20.62
CA VAL A 92 -7.80 6.38 -20.15
C VAL A 92 -7.42 7.33 -21.31
N PRO A 93 -6.54 6.96 -22.26
CA PRO A 93 -6.22 7.83 -23.40
C PRO A 93 -7.43 8.11 -24.30
N LEU A 94 -8.29 7.12 -24.52
CA LEU A 94 -9.53 7.29 -25.29
C LEU A 94 -10.44 8.34 -24.64
N LEU A 95 -10.62 8.27 -23.32
CA LEU A 95 -11.45 9.24 -22.59
C LEU A 95 -10.85 10.65 -22.56
N VAL A 96 -9.52 10.78 -22.51
CA VAL A 96 -8.84 12.08 -22.58
C VAL A 96 -8.95 12.70 -23.98
N GLY A 97 -8.96 11.88 -25.04
CA GLY A 97 -9.08 12.32 -26.42
C GLY A 97 -10.45 12.88 -26.81
N ILE A 98 -11.49 12.61 -26.01
CA ILE A 98 -12.85 13.12 -26.26
C ILE A 98 -12.93 14.57 -25.77
N SER A 99 -13.01 15.52 -26.72
CA SER A 99 -13.32 16.92 -26.40
C SER A 99 -14.80 17.07 -26.03
N TYR A 100 -15.09 17.38 -24.77
CA TYR A 100 -16.43 17.71 -24.30
C TYR A 100 -16.60 19.24 -24.23
N PHE A 101 -17.69 19.78 -24.81
CA PHE A 101 -18.18 21.16 -24.60
C PHE A 101 -17.17 22.29 -24.89
N GLY A 102 -16.42 22.23 -26.00
CA GLY A 102 -15.59 23.36 -26.46
C GLY A 102 -14.46 23.79 -25.53
N LYS A 103 -14.22 23.07 -24.42
CA LYS A 103 -13.11 23.29 -23.49
C LYS A 103 -12.07 22.19 -23.68
N LYS A 104 -10.81 22.58 -23.85
CA LYS A 104 -9.65 21.72 -24.15
C LYS A 104 -9.16 20.81 -22.99
N SER A 105 -10.01 20.45 -22.03
CA SER A 105 -9.58 19.78 -20.78
C SER A 105 -10.32 18.46 -20.55
N GLY A 106 -9.85 17.39 -21.21
CA GLY A 106 -10.41 16.02 -21.09
C GLY A 106 -10.01 15.26 -19.83
N TYR A 107 -9.28 15.87 -18.88
CA TYR A 107 -8.72 15.17 -17.71
C TYR A 107 -9.76 14.84 -16.62
N GLN A 108 -10.93 15.47 -16.66
CA GLN A 108 -11.98 15.24 -15.66
C GLN A 108 -12.73 13.92 -15.89
N LEU A 109 -12.85 13.48 -17.15
CA LEU A 109 -13.65 12.32 -17.53
C LEU A 109 -13.10 10.99 -16.96
N PRO A 110 -11.79 10.69 -17.10
CA PRO A 110 -11.20 9.49 -16.51
C PRO A 110 -11.34 9.46 -14.99
N PHE A 111 -11.18 10.62 -14.34
CA PHE A 111 -11.30 10.74 -12.89
C PHE A 111 -12.72 10.39 -12.40
N CYS A 112 -13.75 10.90 -13.07
CA CYS A 112 -15.14 10.54 -12.77
C CYS A 112 -15.40 9.04 -12.95
N LEU A 113 -14.87 8.44 -14.02
CA LEU A 113 -15.00 6.99 -14.26
C LEU A 113 -14.38 6.18 -13.11
N THR A 114 -13.16 6.55 -12.69
CA THR A 114 -12.48 5.89 -11.56
C THR A 114 -13.29 6.00 -10.28
N LEU A 115 -13.84 7.18 -9.97
CA LEU A 115 -14.68 7.38 -8.78
C LEU A 115 -15.91 6.45 -8.77
N VAL A 116 -16.62 6.35 -9.90
CA VAL A 116 -17.79 5.47 -10.02
C VAL A 116 -17.40 4.00 -9.82
N MET A 117 -16.29 3.56 -10.40
CA MET A 117 -15.82 2.17 -10.23
C MET A 117 -15.45 1.84 -8.78
N ILE A 118 -14.80 2.77 -8.06
CA ILE A 118 -14.50 2.61 -6.62
C ILE A 118 -15.79 2.52 -5.80
N LEU A 119 -16.81 3.32 -6.12
CA LEU A 119 -18.11 3.26 -5.44
C LEU A 119 -18.82 1.92 -5.66
N ILE A 120 -18.82 1.41 -6.90
CA ILE A 120 -19.41 0.11 -7.22
C ILE A 120 -18.65 -1.01 -6.48
N GLY A 121 -17.32 -1.00 -6.55
CA GLY A 121 -16.49 -2.02 -5.89
C GLY A 121 -16.63 -2.02 -4.37
N SER A 122 -16.63 -0.84 -3.75
CA SER A 122 -16.86 -0.72 -2.31
C SER A 122 -18.27 -1.17 -1.90
N GLY A 123 -19.30 -0.82 -2.68
CA GLY A 123 -20.66 -1.32 -2.48
C GLY A 123 -20.74 -2.85 -2.53
N ALA A 124 -20.09 -3.48 -3.51
CA ALA A 124 -20.02 -4.93 -3.63
C ALA A 124 -19.33 -5.59 -2.43
N LEU A 125 -18.21 -5.01 -1.94
CA LEU A 125 -17.52 -5.48 -0.74
C LEU A 125 -18.41 -5.38 0.50
N LEU A 126 -19.17 -4.29 0.64
CA LEU A 126 -20.09 -4.09 1.76
C LEU A 126 -21.21 -5.15 1.77
N ILE A 127 -21.80 -5.44 0.61
CA ILE A 127 -22.83 -6.49 0.46
C ILE A 127 -22.22 -7.87 0.76
N GLY A 128 -20.98 -8.10 0.29
CA GLY A 128 -20.21 -9.33 0.50
C GLY A 128 -19.83 -9.61 1.95
N THR A 129 -19.93 -8.62 2.86
CA THR A 129 -19.50 -8.77 4.26
C THR A 129 -20.11 -9.93 5.03
N LYS A 130 -21.31 -10.38 4.63
CA LYS A 130 -22.01 -11.53 5.23
C LYS A 130 -21.39 -12.88 4.84
N TYR A 131 -20.66 -12.94 3.72
CA TYR A 131 -20.08 -14.16 3.17
C TYR A 131 -18.60 -14.34 3.55
N TYR A 132 -17.94 -13.32 4.10
CA TYR A 132 -16.54 -13.40 4.52
C TYR A 132 -16.39 -14.11 5.86
N SER A 133 -15.51 -15.11 5.91
CA SER A 133 -15.10 -15.71 7.17
C SER A 133 -14.14 -14.77 7.89
N LYS A 134 -14.54 -14.24 9.06
CA LYS A 134 -13.75 -13.27 9.82
C LYS A 134 -12.85 -14.00 10.82
N LYS A 135 -11.53 -14.05 10.57
CA LYS A 135 -10.57 -14.58 11.56
C LYS A 135 -10.21 -13.50 12.56
N ILE A 136 -10.93 -13.49 13.69
CA ILE A 136 -10.74 -12.56 14.82
C ILE A 136 -9.29 -12.53 15.34
N GLY A 137 -8.50 -13.59 15.12
CA GLY A 137 -7.11 -13.71 15.55
C GLY A 137 -6.11 -12.76 14.84
N SER A 138 -6.31 -12.47 13.55
CA SER A 138 -5.36 -11.67 12.76
C SER A 138 -5.32 -10.21 13.22
N LEU A 139 -6.50 -9.62 13.47
CA LEU A 139 -6.63 -8.24 13.94
C LEU A 139 -5.98 -8.02 15.31
N LYS A 140 -6.17 -8.98 16.24
CA LYS A 140 -5.59 -8.93 17.58
C LYS A 140 -4.05 -9.03 17.53
N PHE A 141 -3.50 -9.77 16.57
CA PHE A 141 -2.04 -9.85 16.39
C PHE A 141 -1.45 -8.52 15.91
N ILE A 142 -2.03 -7.90 14.88
CA ILE A 142 -1.57 -6.61 14.34
C ILE A 142 -1.63 -5.50 15.40
N SER A 143 -2.73 -5.43 16.15
CA SER A 143 -2.88 -4.47 17.24
C SER A 143 -1.84 -4.69 18.35
N LYS A 144 -1.60 -5.95 18.75
CA LYS A 144 -0.55 -6.31 19.72
C LYS A 144 0.84 -5.95 19.20
N PHE A 145 1.12 -6.15 17.92
CA PHE A 145 2.39 -5.81 17.28
C PHE A 145 2.63 -4.30 17.37
N TYR A 146 1.66 -3.48 16.94
CA TYR A 146 1.77 -2.03 16.99
C TYR A 146 1.94 -1.50 18.42
N HIS A 147 1.15 -2.03 19.38
CA HIS A 147 1.27 -1.65 20.78
C HIS A 147 2.63 -2.03 21.37
N CYS A 148 3.18 -3.18 20.99
CA CYS A 148 4.50 -3.64 21.41
C CYS A 148 5.61 -2.72 20.88
N SER A 149 5.57 -2.38 19.59
CA SER A 149 6.55 -1.47 18.97
C SER A 149 6.47 -0.04 19.52
N LEU A 150 5.26 0.49 19.77
CA LEU A 150 5.11 1.80 20.41
C LEU A 150 5.60 1.79 21.86
N TYR A 151 5.32 0.72 22.60
CA TYR A 151 5.74 0.59 23.99
C TYR A 151 7.26 0.54 24.11
N SER A 152 7.94 -0.26 23.28
CA SER A 152 9.41 -0.32 23.25
C SER A 152 10.03 1.02 22.86
N LEU A 153 9.46 1.70 21.85
CA LEU A 153 9.94 3.02 21.41
C LEU A 153 9.79 4.08 22.50
N ARG A 154 8.62 4.18 23.15
CA ARG A 154 8.39 5.12 24.25
C ARG A 154 9.33 4.88 25.43
N LYS A 155 9.59 3.61 25.77
CA LYS A 155 10.53 3.25 26.85
C LYS A 155 11.97 3.58 26.49
N LYS A 156 12.38 3.39 25.24
CA LYS A 156 13.70 3.82 24.78
C LYS A 156 13.86 5.34 24.82
N LEU A 157 12.88 6.09 24.30
CA LEU A 157 12.94 7.56 24.33
C LEU A 157 13.09 8.08 25.77
N GLY A 158 12.38 7.47 26.74
CA GLY A 158 12.55 7.81 28.15
C GLY A 158 13.86 7.36 28.80
N ALA A 159 14.52 6.31 28.28
CA ALA A 159 15.82 5.82 28.76
C ALA A 159 16.99 6.63 28.16
N MET A 160 16.86 7.05 26.91
CA MET A 160 17.78 7.97 26.24
C MET A 160 17.84 9.32 26.94
N CYS A 161 16.71 9.82 27.46
CA CYS A 161 16.69 11.02 28.32
C CYS A 161 17.34 10.82 29.71
N ARG A 162 17.72 9.59 30.08
CA ARG A 162 18.31 9.24 31.39
C ARG A 162 19.75 8.71 31.28
N ASP A 163 20.37 8.80 30.10
CA ASP A 163 21.73 8.28 29.80
C ASP A 163 21.93 6.77 30.09
N GLU A 164 20.86 5.97 30.16
CA GLU A 164 20.90 4.51 30.37
C GLU A 164 20.70 3.74 29.04
N ASP A 165 21.40 4.16 27.99
CA ASP A 165 21.11 3.75 26.60
C ASP A 165 21.93 2.53 26.12
N THR A 166 22.17 1.56 27.01
CA THR A 166 23.02 0.39 26.71
C THR A 166 22.27 -0.80 26.10
N VAL A 167 20.93 -0.82 26.16
CA VAL A 167 20.11 -1.98 25.77
C VAL A 167 19.41 -1.75 24.42
N PRO A 168 19.40 -2.74 23.51
CA PRO A 168 18.62 -2.68 22.27
C PRO A 168 17.15 -2.36 22.52
N TRP A 169 16.61 -1.40 21.75
CA TRP A 169 15.29 -0.78 21.95
C TRP A 169 14.13 -1.77 22.12
N LEU A 170 14.19 -2.91 21.44
CA LEU A 170 13.10 -3.89 21.45
C LEU A 170 13.11 -4.79 22.69
N ASN A 171 14.23 -4.85 23.43
CA ASN A 171 14.33 -5.67 24.64
C ASN A 171 13.50 -5.10 25.81
N TYR A 172 13.18 -3.80 25.80
CA TYR A 172 12.27 -3.20 26.79
C TYR A 172 10.86 -3.81 26.75
N ALA A 173 10.45 -4.42 25.63
CA ALA A 173 9.16 -5.07 25.47
C ALA A 173 9.03 -6.40 26.24
N TYR A 174 10.14 -7.07 26.59
CA TYR A 174 10.10 -8.33 27.34
C TYR A 174 9.43 -8.20 28.73
N LYS A 175 9.37 -6.99 29.30
CA LYS A 175 8.69 -6.74 30.58
C LYS A 175 7.16 -6.86 30.50
N LYS A 176 6.56 -6.74 29.31
CA LYS A 176 5.10 -6.70 29.12
C LYS A 176 4.57 -7.77 28.17
N TYR A 177 5.43 -8.32 27.31
CA TYR A 177 5.04 -9.25 26.24
C TYR A 177 5.82 -10.56 26.34
N ASP A 178 5.20 -11.64 25.86
CA ASP A 178 5.81 -12.97 25.80
C ASP A 178 7.11 -12.97 24.99
N HIS A 179 8.11 -13.74 25.44
CA HIS A 179 9.43 -13.80 24.84
C HIS A 179 9.38 -14.25 23.37
N LYS A 180 8.52 -15.23 23.05
CA LYS A 180 8.36 -15.71 21.67
C LYS A 180 7.78 -14.63 20.76
N PHE A 181 6.89 -13.79 21.29
CA PHE A 181 6.29 -12.69 20.53
C PHE A 181 7.31 -11.59 20.24
N VAL A 182 8.05 -11.13 21.26
CA VAL A 182 9.08 -10.09 21.10
C VAL A 182 10.18 -10.57 20.14
N LYS A 183 10.55 -11.85 20.17
CA LYS A 183 11.51 -12.42 19.20
C LYS A 183 11.01 -12.32 17.76
N LYS A 184 9.75 -12.66 17.49
CA LYS A 184 9.16 -12.49 16.14
C LYS A 184 9.17 -11.04 15.67
N VAL A 185 8.88 -10.10 16.56
CA VAL A 185 8.95 -8.66 16.26
C VAL A 185 10.40 -8.26 15.95
N LYS A 186 11.37 -8.79 16.69
CA LYS A 186 12.81 -8.54 16.49
C LYS A 186 13.28 -9.03 15.12
N ASP A 187 12.92 -10.26 14.78
CA ASP A 187 13.26 -10.87 13.49
C ASP A 187 12.65 -10.06 12.33
N PHE A 188 11.43 -9.54 12.49
CA PHE A 188 10.82 -8.64 11.50
C PHE A 188 11.63 -7.36 11.30
N TYR A 189 12.00 -6.66 12.37
CA TYR A 189 12.82 -5.44 12.27
C TYR A 189 14.24 -5.70 11.78
N TYR A 190 14.76 -6.91 11.94
CA TYR A 190 16.05 -7.31 11.39
C TYR A 190 15.99 -7.51 9.86
N VAL A 191 14.87 -8.03 9.35
CA VAL A 191 14.65 -8.24 7.91
C VAL A 191 14.16 -6.97 7.22
N ALA A 192 13.50 -6.05 7.93
CA ALA A 192 12.95 -4.82 7.34
C ALA A 192 13.97 -3.97 6.54
N PRO A 193 15.22 -3.75 7.00
CA PRO A 193 16.22 -3.03 6.22
C PRO A 193 16.58 -3.70 4.89
N LEU A 194 16.51 -5.04 4.82
CA LEU A 194 16.76 -5.80 3.59
C LEU A 194 15.68 -5.53 2.52
N LEU A 195 14.54 -4.99 2.92
CA LEU A 195 13.44 -4.63 2.03
C LEU A 195 13.54 -3.18 1.51
N ILE A 196 14.45 -2.35 2.04
CA ILE A 196 14.66 -0.95 1.61
C ILE A 196 15.07 -0.80 0.14
N PRO A 197 15.91 -1.67 -0.46
CA PRO A 197 16.23 -1.58 -1.88
C PRO A 197 15.01 -1.72 -2.79
N MET A 198 13.94 -2.35 -2.29
CA MET A 198 12.75 -2.66 -3.09
C MET A 198 11.94 -1.41 -3.47
N PRO A 199 11.51 -0.53 -2.55
CA PRO A 199 10.90 0.76 -2.93
C PRO A 199 11.79 1.62 -3.82
N ILE A 200 13.10 1.62 -3.59
CA ILE A 200 14.04 2.41 -4.39
C ILE A 200 14.04 1.92 -5.84
N PHE A 201 14.06 0.60 -6.04
CA PHE A 201 13.97 0.00 -7.38
C PHE A 201 12.69 0.40 -8.11
N TRP A 202 11.54 0.35 -7.44
CA TRP A 202 10.25 0.72 -8.04
C TRP A 202 10.17 2.22 -8.37
N ALA A 203 10.63 3.08 -7.47
CA ALA A 203 10.68 4.52 -7.73
C ALA A 203 11.55 4.85 -8.97
N LEU A 204 12.68 4.16 -9.13
CA LEU A 204 13.55 4.31 -10.30
C LEU A 204 12.90 3.78 -11.59
N TYR A 205 12.22 2.64 -11.52
CA TYR A 205 11.49 2.07 -12.65
C TYR A 205 10.40 3.03 -13.15
N ASP A 206 9.59 3.58 -12.24
CA ASP A 206 8.52 4.51 -12.57
C ASP A 206 9.05 5.82 -13.16
N GLN A 207 10.20 6.29 -12.66
CA GLN A 207 10.86 7.47 -13.20
C GLN A 207 11.25 7.28 -14.67
N GLN A 208 11.74 6.09 -15.04
CA GLN A 208 12.10 5.78 -16.43
C GLN A 208 10.88 5.80 -17.35
N VAL A 209 9.78 5.18 -16.92
CA VAL A 209 8.52 5.17 -17.69
C VAL A 209 8.00 6.59 -17.91
N CYS A 210 7.98 7.43 -16.87
CA CYS A 210 7.56 8.83 -16.97
C CYS A 210 8.46 9.63 -17.92
N TYR A 211 9.77 9.41 -17.87
CA TYR A 211 10.73 10.10 -18.72
C TYR A 211 10.52 9.80 -20.21
N ILE A 212 10.19 8.54 -20.55
CA ILE A 212 9.90 8.13 -21.93
C ILE A 212 8.64 8.82 -22.44
N ILE A 213 7.57 8.83 -21.63
CA ILE A 213 6.27 9.44 -22.00
C ILE A 213 6.37 10.96 -22.17
N LEU A 214 7.27 11.65 -21.47
CA LEU A 214 7.42 13.10 -21.57
C LEU A 214 8.25 13.56 -22.79
N ASN A 215 9.07 12.67 -23.35
CA ASN A 215 9.98 12.97 -24.46
C ASN A 215 9.54 12.41 -25.82
N TYR A 216 8.39 11.73 -25.88
CA TYR A 216 7.73 11.24 -27.09
C TYR A 216 6.29 11.76 -27.14
#